data_AF-A0A5M8FLK8-F1
#
_entry.id   AF-A0A5M8FLK8-F1
#
_cell.length_a   1.000
_cell.length_b   1.000
_cell.length_c   1.000
_cell.angle_alpha   90.00
_cell.angle_beta   90.00
_cell.angle_gamma   90.00
#
_symmetry.space_group_name_H-M   'P 1'
#
loop_
_entity.id
_entity.type
_entity.pdbx_description
1 polymer ?
#
loop_
_entity_poly.entity_id
_entity_poly.type
_entity_poly.pdbx_seq_one_letter_code
_entity_poly.pdbx_strand_id
1 'polypeptide(L)'
;MLAFMLLIAAISLYALANSNNDFFLYVNGIDARARLANTLNDAAAQRAIALRNIALNSNVTARGQQRGAIAINEQMVAGSLAALRQAIDSHDDVSPKARELFSTIEQVESRYKPVAHTIAEHLFKGENDEALRMVSEQCTPLLAELTQAIGEFLRYTNQKADLQVSENDANYLSQRNLLLAITALAVLLAAVLGYVISRNLLRALGAEPSELNQLAQRVAQGDLRASERTIEPPQASIMAALLSMQENLRDMTKGINLSSQSVAESSQELSQSSLRNAESVAMAQCEVEQIVTAVHQMAATVQDVARNAESAASAASDADSAALYSQQKAKDAVNMIGELAETIEQSNIAMSRLKNETGNIGGVLELIKSVADQTNLLALN
;
A
#
# COMPACT_ATOMS: atom_id res chain seq x y z
N MET A 1 10.03 -14.31 -20.10
CA MET A 1 9.36 -15.56 -20.52
C MET A 1 8.62 -15.40 -21.83
N LEU A 2 7.59 -14.56 -21.93
CA LEU A 2 6.77 -14.42 -23.15
C LEU A 2 7.58 -14.01 -24.40
N ALA A 3 8.50 -13.04 -24.27
CA ALA A 3 9.39 -12.65 -25.36
C ALA A 3 10.30 -13.79 -25.87
N PHE A 4 10.78 -14.66 -24.98
CA PHE A 4 11.60 -15.83 -25.35
C PHE A 4 10.77 -16.89 -26.08
N MET A 5 9.54 -17.14 -25.62
CA MET A 5 8.63 -18.06 -26.31
C MET A 5 8.28 -17.56 -27.71
N LEU A 6 8.03 -16.26 -27.87
CA LEU A 6 7.78 -15.65 -29.18
C LEU A 6 8.99 -15.76 -30.12
N LEU A 7 10.20 -15.57 -29.59
CA LEU A 7 11.43 -15.70 -30.37
C LEU A 7 11.66 -17.15 -30.83
N ILE A 8 11.45 -18.14 -29.95
CA ILE A 8 11.53 -19.56 -30.31
C ILE A 8 10.46 -19.91 -31.35
N ALA A 9 9.22 -19.45 -31.17
CA ALA A 9 8.15 -19.67 -32.12
C ALA A 9 8.46 -19.06 -33.50
N ALA A 10 9.00 -17.84 -33.55
CA ALA A 10 9.40 -17.19 -34.80
C ALA A 10 10.52 -17.96 -35.53
N ILE A 11 11.57 -18.39 -34.81
CA ILE A 11 12.66 -19.18 -35.38
C ILE A 11 12.15 -20.55 -35.87
N SER A 12 11.25 -21.17 -35.11
CA SER A 12 10.68 -22.48 -35.47
C SER A 12 9.80 -22.38 -36.72
N LEU A 13 8.98 -21.34 -36.83
CA LEU A 13 8.18 -21.05 -38.03
C LEU A 13 9.07 -20.74 -39.24
N TYR A 14 10.16 -20.00 -39.05
CA TYR A 14 11.12 -19.71 -40.11
C TYR A 14 11.80 -20.99 -40.62
N ALA A 15 12.29 -21.84 -39.72
CA ALA A 15 12.90 -23.12 -40.08
C ALA A 15 11.92 -24.05 -40.80
N LEU A 16 10.66 -24.10 -40.33
CA LEU A 16 9.61 -24.89 -40.97
C LEU A 16 9.25 -24.36 -42.36
N ALA A 17 9.15 -23.04 -42.52
CA ALA A 17 8.89 -22.42 -43.81
C ALA A 17 10.01 -22.71 -44.82
N ASN A 18 11.28 -22.66 -44.38
CA ASN A 18 12.42 -22.99 -45.23
C ASN A 18 12.39 -24.46 -45.66
N SER A 19 12.21 -25.39 -44.71
CA SER A 19 12.11 -26.82 -45.01
C SER A 19 10.95 -27.14 -45.96
N ASN A 20 9.81 -26.48 -45.79
CA ASN A 20 8.67 -26.63 -46.69
C ASN A 20 8.98 -26.11 -48.10
N ASN A 21 9.70 -25.00 -48.22
CA ASN A 21 10.14 -24.46 -49.52
C ASN A 21 11.13 -25.40 -50.22
N ASP A 22 12.10 -25.94 -49.50
CA ASP A 22 13.09 -26.88 -50.05
C ASP A 22 12.41 -28.17 -50.55
N PHE A 23 11.44 -28.69 -49.78
CA PHE A 23 10.63 -29.84 -50.18
C PHE A 23 9.77 -29.53 -51.41
N PHE A 24 9.13 -28.35 -51.44
CA PHE A 24 8.33 -27.91 -52.58
C PHE A 24 9.16 -27.84 -53.87
N LEU A 25 10.36 -27.25 -53.80
CA LEU A 25 11.29 -27.15 -54.92
C LEU A 25 11.81 -28.52 -55.38
N TYR A 26 12.04 -29.46 -54.47
CA TYR A 26 12.42 -30.82 -54.82
C TYR A 26 11.30 -31.53 -55.61
N VAL A 27 10.09 -31.59 -55.05
CA VAL A 27 8.96 -32.36 -55.60
C VAL A 27 8.43 -31.77 -56.92
N ASN A 28 8.34 -30.44 -57.00
CA ASN A 28 7.79 -29.75 -58.18
C ASN A 28 8.87 -29.31 -59.17
N GLY A 29 10.14 -29.27 -58.76
CA GLY A 29 11.27 -28.94 -59.63
C GLY A 29 11.97 -30.20 -60.14
N ILE A 30 13.04 -30.59 -59.47
CA ILE A 30 13.98 -31.60 -60.00
C ILE A 30 13.37 -32.99 -60.18
N ASP A 31 12.56 -33.45 -59.22
CA ASP A 31 11.89 -34.74 -59.24
C ASP A 31 10.76 -34.77 -60.28
N ALA A 32 10.03 -33.66 -60.44
CA ALA A 32 9.03 -33.51 -61.50
C ALA A 32 9.66 -33.63 -62.90
N ARG A 33 10.82 -32.99 -63.13
CA ARG A 33 11.55 -33.10 -64.40
C ARG A 33 12.05 -34.51 -64.67
N ALA A 34 12.54 -35.22 -63.64
CA ALA A 34 12.94 -36.63 -63.77
C ALA A 34 11.75 -37.52 -64.16
N ARG A 35 10.59 -37.35 -63.50
CA ARG A 35 9.35 -38.06 -63.88
C ARG A 35 8.94 -37.77 -65.33
N LEU A 36 8.94 -36.50 -65.74
CA LEU A 36 8.58 -36.11 -67.11
C LEU A 36 9.55 -36.69 -68.15
N ALA A 37 10.86 -36.72 -67.86
CA ALA A 37 11.85 -37.34 -68.72
C ALA A 37 11.69 -38.87 -68.83
N ASN A 38 11.32 -39.55 -67.73
CA ASN A 38 10.95 -40.97 -67.77
C ASN A 38 9.71 -41.20 -68.64
N THR A 39 8.65 -40.40 -68.48
CA THR A 39 7.45 -40.49 -69.33
C THR A 39 7.78 -40.26 -70.81
N LEU A 40 8.68 -39.32 -71.11
CA LEU A 40 9.17 -39.09 -72.47
C LEU A 40 9.92 -40.31 -73.02
N ASN A 41 10.80 -40.91 -72.22
CA ASN A 41 11.53 -42.13 -72.59
C ASN A 41 10.57 -43.28 -72.90
N ASP A 42 9.58 -43.50 -72.03
CA ASP A 42 8.57 -44.55 -72.21
C ASP A 42 7.73 -44.29 -73.46
N ALA A 43 7.31 -43.04 -73.70
CA ALA A 43 6.56 -42.67 -74.90
C ALA A 43 7.36 -42.90 -76.18
N ALA A 44 8.66 -42.56 -76.19
CA ALA A 44 9.54 -42.80 -77.33
C ALA A 44 9.73 -44.30 -77.59
N ALA A 45 9.90 -45.10 -76.54
CA ALA A 45 9.96 -46.56 -76.64
C ALA A 45 8.65 -47.16 -77.17
N GLN A 46 7.49 -46.71 -76.67
CA GLN A 46 6.18 -47.17 -77.14
C GLN A 46 5.93 -46.83 -78.62
N ARG A 47 6.36 -45.65 -79.09
CA ARG A 47 6.33 -45.29 -80.51
C ARG A 47 7.15 -46.28 -81.35
N ALA A 48 8.37 -46.61 -80.92
CA ALA A 48 9.23 -47.56 -81.61
C ALA A 48 8.65 -48.98 -81.62
N ILE A 49 8.07 -49.44 -80.50
CA ILE A 49 7.39 -50.74 -80.38
C ILE A 49 6.18 -50.80 -81.30
N ALA A 50 5.36 -49.74 -81.36
CA ALA A 50 4.21 -49.66 -82.25
C ALA A 50 4.64 -49.76 -83.73
N LEU A 51 5.70 -49.05 -84.11
CA LEU A 51 6.24 -49.11 -85.47
C LEU A 51 6.75 -50.52 -85.82
N ARG A 52 7.47 -51.16 -84.89
CA ARG A 52 7.92 -52.56 -85.03
C ARG A 52 6.75 -53.53 -85.19
N ASN A 53 5.70 -53.40 -84.38
CA ASN A 53 4.52 -54.28 -84.44
C ASN A 53 3.81 -54.18 -85.79
N ILE A 54 3.78 -53.00 -86.40
CA ILE A 54 3.23 -52.80 -87.75
C ILE A 54 4.13 -53.47 -88.80
N ALA A 55 5.45 -53.31 -88.66
CA ALA A 55 6.41 -53.93 -89.57
C ALA A 55 6.32 -55.47 -89.57
N LEU A 56 6.07 -56.07 -88.40
CA LEU A 56 5.93 -57.52 -88.22
C LEU A 56 4.56 -58.07 -88.70
N ASN A 57 3.56 -57.21 -88.88
CA ASN A 57 2.23 -57.64 -89.35
C ASN A 57 2.22 -57.69 -90.88
N SER A 58 1.99 -58.86 -91.48
CA SER A 58 1.97 -59.04 -92.94
C SER A 58 0.69 -58.57 -93.63
N ASN A 59 -0.38 -58.28 -92.87
CA ASN A 59 -1.68 -57.86 -93.43
C ASN A 59 -1.80 -56.33 -93.51
N VAL A 60 -1.70 -55.78 -94.72
CA VAL A 60 -1.75 -54.33 -94.99
C VAL A 60 -3.07 -53.69 -94.53
N THR A 61 -4.21 -54.37 -94.67
CA THR A 61 -5.51 -53.88 -94.19
C THR A 61 -5.55 -53.77 -92.66
N ALA A 62 -4.93 -54.72 -91.96
CA ALA A 62 -4.81 -54.68 -90.50
C ALA A 62 -3.86 -53.58 -90.02
N ARG A 63 -2.82 -53.23 -90.80
CA ARG A 63 -1.93 -52.09 -90.50
C ARG A 63 -2.69 -50.77 -90.51
N GLY A 64 -3.60 -50.57 -91.47
CA GLY A 64 -4.41 -49.35 -91.57
C GLY A 64 -5.22 -49.06 -90.29
N GLN A 65 -5.66 -50.11 -89.57
CA GLN A 65 -6.36 -49.99 -88.29
C GLN A 65 -5.45 -49.53 -87.14
N GLN A 66 -4.12 -49.67 -87.28
CA GLN A 66 -3.12 -49.26 -86.28
C GLN A 66 -2.63 -47.82 -86.45
N ARG A 67 -3.09 -47.10 -87.48
CA ARG A 67 -2.70 -45.71 -87.75
C ARG A 67 -3.03 -44.76 -86.59
N GLY A 68 -4.17 -44.97 -85.93
CA GLY A 68 -4.54 -44.21 -84.73
C GLY A 68 -3.59 -44.45 -83.56
N ALA A 69 -3.07 -45.66 -83.39
CA ALA A 69 -2.15 -45.98 -82.30
C ALA A 69 -0.78 -45.29 -82.45
N ILE A 70 -0.25 -45.17 -83.68
CA ILE A 70 0.98 -44.39 -83.92
C ILE A 70 0.74 -42.91 -83.60
N ALA A 71 -0.37 -42.35 -84.07
CA ALA A 71 -0.71 -40.94 -83.82
C ALA A 71 -0.82 -40.64 -82.31
N ILE A 72 -1.40 -41.56 -81.53
CA ILE A 72 -1.46 -41.46 -80.07
C ILE A 72 -0.05 -41.44 -79.47
N ASN A 73 0.82 -42.37 -79.87
CA ASN A 73 2.19 -42.42 -79.34
C ASN A 73 3.02 -41.20 -79.73
N GLU A 74 2.87 -40.70 -80.97
CA GLU A 74 3.49 -39.44 -81.40
C GLU A 74 3.00 -38.25 -80.56
N GLN A 75 1.70 -38.19 -80.26
CA GLN A 75 1.12 -37.15 -79.40
C GLN A 75 1.61 -37.27 -77.96
N MET A 76 1.80 -38.48 -77.43
CA MET A 76 2.37 -38.70 -76.10
C MET A 76 3.82 -38.22 -76.01
N VAL A 77 4.65 -38.47 -77.03
CA VAL A 77 6.02 -37.94 -77.10
C VAL A 77 5.99 -36.42 -77.15
N ALA A 78 5.19 -35.84 -78.05
CA ALA A 78 5.08 -34.38 -78.17
C ALA A 78 4.58 -33.71 -76.89
N GLY A 79 3.58 -34.29 -76.23
CA GLY A 79 3.04 -33.79 -74.97
C GLY A 79 4.04 -33.89 -73.81
N SER A 80 4.76 -35.01 -73.71
CA SER A 80 5.77 -35.21 -72.67
C SER A 80 6.98 -34.28 -72.87
N LEU A 81 7.40 -34.08 -74.12
CA LEU A 81 8.47 -33.14 -74.48
C LEU A 81 8.06 -31.69 -74.16
N ALA A 82 6.82 -31.30 -74.48
CA ALA A 82 6.31 -29.97 -74.18
C ALA A 82 6.18 -29.74 -72.66
N ALA A 83 5.71 -30.74 -71.91
CA ALA A 83 5.63 -30.66 -70.45
C ALA A 83 7.03 -30.55 -69.81
N LEU A 84 8.01 -31.32 -70.30
CA LEU A 84 9.40 -31.24 -69.83
C LEU A 84 10.01 -29.88 -70.16
N ARG A 85 9.76 -29.34 -71.37
CA ARG A 85 10.16 -27.99 -71.75
C ARG A 85 9.59 -26.94 -70.81
N GLN A 86 8.29 -27.00 -70.55
CA GLN A 86 7.64 -26.09 -69.62
C GLN A 86 8.27 -26.15 -68.24
N ALA A 87 8.58 -27.35 -67.73
CA ALA A 87 9.25 -27.51 -66.43
C ALA A 87 10.69 -27.00 -66.39
N ILE A 88 11.37 -26.93 -67.55
CA ILE A 88 12.72 -26.37 -67.71
C ILE A 88 12.71 -24.84 -67.84
N ASP A 89 11.68 -24.29 -68.48
CA ASP A 89 11.54 -22.85 -68.71
C ASP A 89 10.95 -22.12 -67.48
N SER A 90 10.10 -22.79 -66.69
CA SER A 90 9.34 -22.16 -65.62
C SER A 90 10.03 -22.14 -64.25
N HIS A 91 11.08 -22.93 -64.05
CA HIS A 91 11.75 -23.05 -62.76
C HIS A 91 13.16 -22.46 -62.79
N ASP A 92 13.49 -21.63 -61.80
CA ASP A 92 14.80 -20.95 -61.68
C ASP A 92 15.92 -21.90 -61.21
N ASP A 93 15.58 -23.07 -60.67
CA ASP A 93 16.52 -24.06 -60.13
C ASP A 93 17.20 -24.94 -61.22
N VAL A 94 16.83 -24.73 -62.49
CA VAL A 94 17.33 -25.49 -63.63
C VAL A 94 18.75 -25.06 -63.98
N SER A 95 19.70 -26.00 -63.94
CA SER A 95 21.09 -25.70 -64.24
C SER A 95 21.33 -25.50 -65.75
N PRO A 96 22.39 -24.77 -66.14
CA PRO A 96 22.79 -24.67 -67.54
C PRO A 96 23.00 -26.04 -68.20
N LYS A 97 23.55 -27.01 -67.46
CA LYS A 97 23.77 -28.37 -67.96
C LYS A 97 22.47 -29.13 -68.21
N ALA A 98 21.45 -28.97 -67.35
CA ALA A 98 20.14 -29.56 -67.59
C ALA A 98 19.48 -28.98 -68.85
N ARG A 99 19.58 -27.66 -69.07
CA ARG A 99 19.09 -27.00 -70.30
C ARG A 99 19.80 -27.52 -71.55
N GLU A 100 21.11 -27.68 -71.49
CA GLU A 100 21.93 -28.22 -72.59
C GLU A 100 21.54 -29.67 -72.94
N LEU A 101 21.41 -30.54 -71.92
CA LEU A 101 21.01 -31.94 -72.10
C LEU A 101 19.60 -32.04 -72.67
N PHE A 102 18.67 -31.20 -72.20
CA PHE A 102 17.32 -31.14 -72.77
C PHE A 102 17.31 -30.64 -74.21
N SER A 103 18.09 -29.61 -74.54
CA SER A 103 18.22 -29.13 -75.93
C SER A 103 18.73 -30.24 -76.85
N THR A 104 19.62 -31.11 -76.37
CA THR A 104 20.08 -32.29 -77.10
C THR A 104 18.92 -33.26 -77.38
N ILE A 105 18.06 -33.54 -76.38
CA ILE A 105 16.85 -34.35 -76.56
C ILE A 105 15.93 -33.74 -77.63
N GLU A 106 15.69 -32.43 -77.59
CA GLU A 106 14.87 -31.73 -78.59
C GLU A 106 15.46 -31.85 -80.00
N GLN A 107 16.78 -31.69 -80.14
CA GLN A 107 17.47 -31.81 -81.43
C GLN A 107 17.36 -33.22 -82.00
N VAL A 108 17.58 -34.26 -81.19
CA VAL A 108 17.47 -35.65 -81.66
C VAL A 108 16.03 -36.00 -82.00
N GLU A 109 15.05 -35.60 -81.17
CA GLU A 109 13.63 -35.85 -81.44
C GLU A 109 13.17 -35.16 -82.74
N SER A 110 13.68 -33.95 -83.04
CA SER A 110 13.37 -33.23 -84.28
C SER A 110 13.82 -33.99 -85.54
N ARG A 111 14.90 -34.79 -85.44
CA ARG A 111 15.42 -35.66 -86.50
C ARG A 111 14.71 -37.02 -86.51
N TYR A 112 14.40 -37.57 -85.34
CA TYR A 112 13.79 -38.89 -85.19
C TYR A 112 12.32 -38.93 -85.62
N LYS A 113 11.53 -37.92 -85.24
CA LYS A 113 10.10 -37.83 -85.57
C LYS A 113 9.78 -37.99 -87.06
N PRO A 114 10.38 -37.22 -88.01
CA PRO A 114 10.06 -37.36 -89.42
C PRO A 114 10.44 -38.73 -89.97
N VAL A 115 11.56 -39.31 -89.53
CA VAL A 115 11.98 -40.66 -89.94
C VAL A 115 10.96 -41.71 -89.50
N ALA A 116 10.51 -41.67 -88.24
CA ALA A 116 9.49 -42.58 -87.73
C ALA A 116 8.16 -42.44 -88.51
N HIS A 117 7.78 -41.22 -88.85
CA HIS A 117 6.58 -40.94 -89.65
C HIS A 117 6.69 -41.52 -91.07
N THR A 118 7.79 -41.26 -91.78
CA THR A 118 8.01 -41.77 -93.14
C THR A 118 8.04 -43.31 -93.17
N ILE A 119 8.64 -43.96 -92.17
CA ILE A 119 8.61 -45.42 -92.04
C ILE A 119 7.17 -45.92 -91.89
N ALA A 120 6.36 -45.26 -91.04
CA ALA A 120 4.96 -45.64 -90.89
C ALA A 120 4.19 -45.52 -92.20
N GLU A 121 4.42 -44.47 -92.99
CA GLU A 121 3.80 -44.31 -94.30
C GLU A 121 4.17 -45.41 -95.29
N HIS A 122 5.45 -45.77 -95.40
CA HIS A 122 5.90 -46.89 -96.23
C HIS A 122 5.25 -48.21 -95.78
N LEU A 123 5.17 -48.45 -94.47
CA LEU A 123 4.51 -49.63 -93.92
C LEU A 123 3.01 -49.68 -94.23
N PHE A 124 2.31 -48.53 -94.25
CA PHE A 124 0.90 -48.47 -94.64
C PHE A 124 0.68 -48.67 -96.15
N LYS A 125 1.65 -48.28 -96.99
CA LYS A 125 1.63 -48.50 -98.45
C LYS A 125 2.04 -49.92 -98.85
N GLY A 126 2.56 -50.72 -97.90
CA GLY A 126 3.05 -52.08 -98.15
C GLY A 126 4.50 -52.15 -98.65
N GLU A 127 5.22 -51.02 -98.62
CA GLU A 127 6.60 -50.86 -99.08
C GLU A 127 7.60 -51.34 -98.00
N ASN A 128 7.57 -52.65 -97.69
CA ASN A 128 8.27 -53.23 -96.55
C ASN A 128 9.81 -53.13 -96.64
N ASP A 129 10.39 -53.36 -97.82
CA ASP A 129 11.84 -53.39 -97.99
C ASP A 129 12.45 -52.03 -97.69
N GLU A 130 11.83 -50.97 -98.19
CA GLU A 130 12.26 -49.59 -97.95
C GLU A 130 12.05 -49.18 -96.49
N ALA A 131 10.90 -49.54 -95.90
CA ALA A 131 10.64 -49.31 -94.48
C ALA A 131 11.68 -49.99 -93.58
N LEU A 132 12.03 -51.26 -93.85
CA LEU A 132 13.02 -52.00 -93.06
C LEU A 132 14.44 -51.44 -93.23
N ARG A 133 14.80 -50.99 -94.44
CA ARG A 133 16.06 -50.29 -94.70
C ARG A 133 16.16 -49.01 -93.88
N MET A 134 15.12 -48.17 -93.92
CA MET A 134 15.03 -46.95 -93.12
C MET A 134 15.06 -47.23 -91.61
N VAL A 135 14.45 -48.34 -91.16
CA VAL A 135 14.53 -48.75 -89.76
C VAL A 135 15.99 -48.98 -89.35
N SER A 136 16.73 -49.80 -90.10
CA SER A 136 18.12 -50.13 -89.76
C SER A 136 19.08 -48.95 -89.92
N GLU A 137 18.95 -48.18 -90.99
CA GLU A 137 19.92 -47.13 -91.34
C GLU A 137 19.66 -45.81 -90.62
N GLN A 138 18.42 -45.50 -90.25
CA GLN A 138 18.03 -44.20 -89.71
C GLN A 138 17.30 -44.30 -88.36
N CYS A 139 16.26 -45.13 -88.27
CA CYS A 139 15.42 -45.20 -87.06
C CYS A 139 16.17 -45.75 -85.85
N THR A 140 16.84 -46.88 -85.98
CA THR A 140 17.59 -47.53 -84.89
C THR A 140 18.70 -46.64 -84.34
N PRO A 141 19.59 -46.02 -85.15
CA PRO A 141 20.60 -45.12 -84.62
C PRO A 141 20.00 -43.86 -83.97
N LEU A 142 18.97 -43.26 -84.55
CA LEU A 142 18.30 -42.09 -83.95
C LEU A 142 17.57 -42.42 -82.64
N LEU A 143 16.96 -43.60 -82.54
CA LEU A 143 16.33 -44.05 -81.30
C LEU A 143 17.37 -44.33 -80.21
N ALA A 144 18.51 -44.92 -80.57
CA ALA A 144 19.63 -45.10 -79.65
C ALA A 144 20.20 -43.75 -79.18
N GLU A 145 20.36 -42.79 -80.10
CA GLU A 145 20.79 -41.41 -79.79
C GLU A 145 19.80 -40.72 -78.85
N LEU A 146 18.49 -40.87 -79.08
CA LEU A 146 17.43 -40.27 -78.26
C LEU A 146 17.38 -40.87 -76.86
N THR A 147 17.39 -42.20 -76.76
CA THR A 147 17.38 -42.92 -75.47
C THR A 147 18.64 -42.63 -74.66
N GLN A 148 19.80 -42.50 -75.32
CA GLN A 148 21.03 -42.05 -74.67
C GLN A 148 20.89 -40.60 -74.15
N ALA A 149 20.41 -39.67 -74.96
CA ALA A 149 20.23 -38.27 -74.55
C ALA A 149 19.27 -38.14 -73.35
N ILE A 150 18.15 -38.87 -73.37
CA ILE A 150 17.22 -38.91 -72.24
C ILE A 150 17.86 -39.56 -71.00
N GLY A 151 18.62 -40.65 -71.18
CA GLY A 151 19.36 -41.31 -70.10
C GLY A 151 20.41 -40.41 -69.46
N GLU A 152 21.14 -39.61 -70.24
CA GLU A 152 22.10 -38.62 -69.73
C GLU A 152 21.41 -37.51 -68.93
N PHE A 153 20.27 -37.00 -69.41
CA PHE A 153 19.45 -36.03 -68.67
C PHE A 153 18.94 -36.60 -67.35
N LEU A 154 18.41 -37.83 -67.36
CA LEU A 154 17.92 -38.52 -66.15
C LEU A 154 19.04 -38.75 -65.15
N ARG A 155 20.20 -39.24 -65.60
CA ARG A 155 21.37 -39.46 -64.73
C ARG A 155 21.83 -38.16 -64.07
N TYR A 156 21.91 -37.08 -64.84
CA TYR A 156 22.27 -35.76 -64.31
C TYR A 156 21.25 -35.25 -63.29
N THR A 157 19.95 -35.37 -63.61
CA THR A 157 18.85 -34.89 -62.76
C THR A 157 18.78 -35.68 -61.45
N ASN A 158 18.92 -37.01 -61.49
CA ASN A 158 18.95 -37.86 -60.30
C ASN A 158 20.19 -37.60 -59.45
N GLN A 159 21.37 -37.46 -60.06
CA GLN A 159 22.59 -37.13 -59.30
C GLN A 159 22.46 -35.78 -58.58
N LYS A 160 21.90 -34.77 -59.25
CA LYS A 160 21.67 -33.46 -58.63
C LYS A 160 20.59 -33.53 -57.54
N ALA A 161 19.57 -34.36 -57.70
CA ALA A 161 18.55 -34.61 -56.67
C ALA A 161 19.16 -35.27 -55.42
N ASP A 162 20.02 -36.27 -55.59
CA ASP A 162 20.73 -36.95 -54.49
C ASP A 162 21.65 -35.98 -53.73
N LEU A 163 22.37 -35.11 -54.46
CA LEU A 163 23.19 -34.06 -53.84
C LEU A 163 22.35 -33.09 -53.01
N GLN A 164 21.21 -32.64 -53.55
CA GLN A 164 20.30 -31.73 -52.84
C GLN A 164 19.73 -32.37 -51.57
N VAL A 165 19.39 -33.67 -51.61
CA VAL A 165 18.97 -34.40 -50.40
C VAL A 165 20.10 -34.48 -49.38
N SER A 166 21.32 -34.81 -49.79
CA SER A 166 22.47 -34.90 -48.88
C SER A 166 22.84 -33.55 -48.25
N GLU A 167 22.74 -32.45 -49.01
CA GLU A 167 22.97 -31.09 -48.48
C GLU A 167 21.88 -30.71 -47.46
N ASN A 168 20.62 -31.06 -47.74
CA ASN A 168 19.49 -30.82 -46.84
C ASN A 168 19.61 -31.63 -45.53
N ASP A 169 20.05 -32.88 -45.58
CA ASP A 169 20.26 -33.72 -44.40
C ASP A 169 21.35 -33.15 -43.48
N ALA A 170 22.46 -32.68 -44.04
CA ALA A 170 23.54 -32.05 -43.28
C ALA A 170 23.06 -30.76 -42.60
N ASN A 171 22.29 -29.94 -43.32
CA ASN A 171 21.70 -28.71 -42.79
C ASN A 171 20.65 -28.99 -41.72
N TYR A 172 19.85 -30.06 -41.87
CA TYR A 172 18.82 -30.45 -40.92
C TYR A 172 19.39 -30.75 -39.53
N LEU A 173 20.49 -31.52 -39.44
CA LEU A 173 21.12 -31.82 -38.15
C LEU A 173 21.63 -30.56 -37.44
N SER A 174 22.24 -29.64 -38.20
CA SER A 174 22.72 -28.36 -37.68
C SER A 174 21.57 -27.48 -37.18
N GLN A 175 20.51 -27.31 -37.98
CA GLN A 175 19.32 -26.54 -37.62
C GLN A 175 18.61 -27.13 -36.39
N ARG A 176 18.47 -28.46 -36.33
CA ARG A 176 17.89 -29.17 -35.18
C ARG A 176 18.70 -28.92 -33.91
N ASN A 177 20.02 -29.06 -33.98
CA ASN A 177 20.89 -28.86 -32.82
C ASN A 177 20.89 -27.40 -32.35
N LEU A 178 20.84 -26.43 -33.29
CA LEU A 178 20.68 -25.02 -32.97
C LEU A 178 19.36 -24.74 -32.24
N LEU A 179 18.24 -25.29 -32.73
CA LEU A 179 16.93 -25.18 -32.07
C LEU A 179 16.93 -25.80 -30.67
N LEU A 180 17.54 -26.97 -30.50
CA LEU A 180 17.69 -27.62 -29.19
C LEU A 180 18.55 -26.78 -28.25
N ALA A 181 19.66 -26.20 -28.72
CA ALA A 181 20.53 -25.35 -27.92
C ALA A 181 19.81 -24.07 -27.45
N ILE A 182 19.06 -23.40 -28.34
CA ILE A 182 18.26 -22.22 -28.01
C ILE A 182 17.18 -22.58 -26.98
N THR A 183 16.49 -23.72 -27.16
CA THR A 183 15.46 -24.18 -26.23
C THR A 183 16.03 -24.50 -24.86
N ALA A 184 17.16 -25.22 -24.81
CA ALA A 184 17.86 -25.54 -23.56
C ALA A 184 18.30 -24.27 -22.83
N LEU A 185 18.85 -23.29 -23.55
CA LEU A 185 19.24 -22.00 -22.99
C LEU A 185 18.04 -21.23 -22.42
N ALA A 186 16.90 -21.23 -23.13
CA ALA A 186 15.68 -20.58 -22.66
C ALA A 186 15.14 -21.23 -21.38
N VAL A 187 15.16 -22.57 -21.28
CA VAL A 187 14.76 -23.29 -20.06
C VAL A 187 15.71 -22.99 -18.90
N LEU A 188 17.02 -22.98 -19.14
CA LEU A 188 18.03 -22.65 -18.13
C LEU A 188 17.83 -21.22 -17.61
N LEU A 189 17.66 -20.24 -18.50
CA LEU A 189 17.40 -18.86 -18.11
C LEU A 189 16.09 -18.71 -17.33
N ALA A 190 15.04 -19.44 -17.72
CA ALA A 190 13.77 -19.47 -16.98
C ALA A 190 13.95 -20.01 -15.55
N ALA A 191 14.70 -21.10 -15.39
CA ALA A 191 15.00 -21.70 -14.09
C ALA A 191 15.85 -20.76 -13.22
N VAL A 192 16.89 -20.13 -13.78
CA VAL A 192 17.73 -19.15 -13.09
C VAL A 192 16.90 -17.95 -12.65
N LEU A 193 16.08 -17.38 -13.53
CA LEU A 193 15.20 -16.25 -13.19
C LEU A 193 14.19 -16.65 -12.12
N GLY A 194 13.56 -17.82 -12.23
CA GLY A 194 12.64 -18.34 -11.22
C GLY A 194 13.30 -18.49 -9.85
N TYR A 195 14.51 -19.05 -9.82
CA TYR A 195 15.31 -19.19 -8.60
C TYR A 195 15.69 -17.83 -8.00
N VAL A 196 16.17 -16.88 -8.81
CA VAL A 196 16.55 -15.53 -8.36
C VAL A 196 15.34 -14.77 -7.82
N ILE A 197 14.20 -14.80 -8.52
CA ILE A 197 12.97 -14.15 -8.07
C ILE A 197 12.49 -14.77 -6.76
N SER A 198 12.39 -16.10 -6.68
CA SER A 198 11.97 -16.80 -5.47
C SER A 198 12.87 -16.48 -4.27
N ARG A 199 14.20 -16.53 -4.48
CA ARG A 199 15.19 -16.21 -3.44
C ARG A 199 15.11 -14.75 -3.00
N ASN A 200 14.99 -13.80 -3.93
CA ASN A 200 14.87 -12.38 -3.61
C ASN A 200 13.57 -12.08 -2.87
N LEU A 201 12.46 -12.70 -3.28
CA LEU A 201 11.17 -12.53 -2.63
C LEU A 201 11.19 -13.10 -1.21
N LEU A 202 11.72 -14.31 -1.00
CA LEU A 202 11.86 -14.90 0.33
C LEU A 202 12.78 -14.05 1.23
N ARG A 203 13.85 -13.47 0.68
CA ARG A 203 14.74 -12.57 1.43
C ARG A 203 14.07 -11.24 1.79
N ALA A 204 13.27 -10.67 0.89
CA ALA A 204 12.50 -9.45 1.15
C ALA A 204 11.35 -9.69 2.14
N LEU A 205 10.73 -10.87 2.11
CA LEU A 205 9.72 -11.27 3.09
C LEU A 205 10.37 -11.57 4.45
N GLY A 206 11.58 -12.14 4.44
CA GLY A 206 12.35 -12.50 5.64
C GLY A 206 11.88 -13.78 6.33
N ALA A 207 10.87 -14.45 5.77
CA ALA A 207 10.30 -15.70 6.21
C ALA A 207 9.39 -16.29 5.11
N GLU A 208 8.87 -17.49 5.33
CA GLU A 208 7.83 -18.05 4.46
C GLU A 208 6.52 -17.24 4.57
N PRO A 209 5.78 -17.04 3.46
CA PRO A 209 4.52 -16.28 3.47
C PRO A 209 3.49 -16.77 4.51
N SER A 210 3.46 -18.07 4.78
CA SER A 210 2.63 -18.71 5.80
C SER A 210 2.94 -18.18 7.21
N GLU A 211 4.22 -18.05 7.56
CA GLU A 211 4.65 -17.52 8.85
C GLU A 211 4.31 -16.03 9.02
N LEU A 212 4.48 -15.23 7.95
CA LEU A 212 4.07 -13.82 7.95
C LEU A 212 2.58 -13.69 8.26
N ASN A 213 1.76 -14.48 7.57
CA ASN A 213 0.31 -14.45 7.76
C ASN A 213 -0.08 -14.87 9.18
N GLN A 214 0.55 -15.92 9.72
CA GLN A 214 0.30 -16.37 11.10
C GLN A 214 0.68 -15.30 12.14
N LEU A 215 1.83 -14.64 11.98
CA LEU A 215 2.22 -13.55 12.88
C LEU A 215 1.26 -12.36 12.78
N ALA A 216 0.92 -11.95 11.57
CA ALA A 216 -0.03 -10.85 11.35
C ALA A 216 -1.41 -11.15 11.96
N GLN A 217 -1.91 -12.38 11.82
CA GLN A 217 -3.17 -12.81 12.44
C GLN A 217 -3.11 -12.81 13.97
N ARG A 218 -2.01 -13.30 14.57
CA ARG A 218 -1.83 -13.26 16.03
C ARG A 218 -1.84 -11.82 16.56
N VAL A 219 -1.09 -10.92 15.92
CA VAL A 219 -1.08 -9.50 16.28
C VAL A 219 -2.46 -8.88 16.12
N ALA A 220 -3.19 -9.19 15.04
CA ALA A 220 -4.55 -8.70 14.82
C ALA A 220 -5.57 -9.22 15.87
N GLN A 221 -5.33 -10.40 16.43
CA GLN A 221 -6.13 -10.97 17.52
C GLN A 221 -5.71 -10.46 18.91
N GLY A 222 -4.68 -9.61 19.00
CA GLY A 222 -4.15 -9.08 20.26
C GLY A 222 -3.19 -10.02 20.99
N ASP A 223 -2.77 -11.12 20.38
CA ASP A 223 -1.72 -11.98 20.94
C ASP A 223 -0.33 -11.40 20.63
N LEU A 224 0.19 -10.61 21.57
CA LEU A 224 1.48 -9.91 21.48
C LEU A 224 2.62 -10.68 22.19
N ARG A 225 2.43 -11.96 22.49
CA ARG A 225 3.49 -12.80 23.08
C ARG A 225 4.66 -12.95 22.10
N ALA A 226 5.88 -12.92 22.64
CA ALA A 226 7.08 -13.07 21.82
C ALA A 226 7.04 -14.40 21.05
N SER A 227 7.35 -14.34 19.75
CA SER A 227 7.49 -15.55 18.94
C SER A 227 8.89 -16.11 19.16
N GLU A 228 9.01 -17.32 19.69
CA GLU A 228 10.29 -18.05 19.70
C GLU A 228 10.69 -18.34 18.24
N ARG A 229 11.67 -17.61 17.73
CA ARG A 229 12.27 -17.84 16.40
C ARG A 229 13.71 -18.26 16.55
N THR A 230 14.09 -19.30 15.82
CA THR A 230 15.47 -19.81 15.76
C THR A 230 16.39 -18.96 14.90
N ILE A 231 15.84 -18.17 13.96
CA ILE A 231 16.60 -17.36 13.00
C ILE A 231 16.03 -15.95 12.95
N GLU A 232 16.91 -14.95 13.09
CA GLU A 232 16.54 -13.55 12.93
C GLU A 232 16.28 -13.21 11.45
N PRO A 233 15.15 -12.53 11.14
CA PRO A 233 14.85 -12.11 9.79
C PRO A 233 15.78 -10.96 9.35
N PRO A 234 16.04 -10.78 8.04
CA PRO A 234 16.77 -9.61 7.54
C PRO A 234 16.11 -8.30 7.98
N GLN A 235 16.90 -7.30 8.40
CA GLN A 235 16.40 -6.05 8.99
C GLN A 235 15.45 -5.24 8.08
N ALA A 236 15.64 -5.32 6.76
CA ALA A 236 14.78 -4.66 5.77
C ALA A 236 13.60 -5.53 5.30
N SER A 237 13.31 -6.63 5.99
CA SER A 237 12.23 -7.54 5.60
C SER A 237 10.89 -7.18 6.22
N ILE A 238 9.81 -7.64 5.59
CA ILE A 238 8.45 -7.47 6.12
C ILE A 238 8.31 -8.15 7.49
N MET A 239 8.95 -9.31 7.68
CA MET A 239 8.96 -9.99 8.97
C MET A 239 9.57 -9.13 10.08
N ALA A 240 10.71 -8.48 9.83
CA ALA A 240 11.33 -7.58 10.80
C ALA A 240 10.41 -6.40 11.17
N ALA A 241 9.71 -5.82 10.17
CA ALA A 241 8.74 -4.76 10.40
C ALA A 241 7.54 -5.24 11.24
N LEU A 242 7.02 -6.45 11.00
CA LEU A 242 5.93 -7.03 11.81
C LEU A 242 6.34 -7.30 13.25
N LEU A 243 7.57 -7.77 13.49
CA LEU A 243 8.10 -7.98 14.83
C LEU A 243 8.26 -6.65 15.59
N SER A 244 8.79 -5.61 14.93
CA SER A 244 8.88 -4.27 15.51
C SER A 244 7.49 -3.69 15.83
N MET A 245 6.50 -3.90 14.95
CA MET A 245 5.11 -3.54 15.22
C MET A 245 4.54 -4.28 16.44
N GLN A 246 4.79 -5.59 16.55
CA GLN A 246 4.37 -6.39 17.70
C GLN A 246 4.98 -5.86 19.02
N GLU A 247 6.27 -5.53 19.00
CA GLU A 247 6.99 -4.99 20.17
C GLU A 247 6.42 -3.63 20.60
N ASN A 248 6.25 -2.70 19.66
CA ASN A 248 5.67 -1.39 19.93
C ASN A 248 4.24 -1.50 20.50
N LEU A 249 3.41 -2.40 19.96
CA LEU A 249 2.08 -2.65 20.49
C LEU A 249 2.14 -3.22 21.92
N ARG A 250 3.07 -4.14 22.20
CA ARG A 250 3.25 -4.73 23.53
C ARG A 250 3.64 -3.67 24.57
N ASP A 251 4.57 -2.79 24.20
CA ASP A 251 5.03 -1.72 25.07
C ASP A 251 3.93 -0.68 25.32
N MET A 252 3.13 -0.36 24.30
CA MET A 252 1.94 0.47 24.45
C MET A 252 0.92 -0.17 25.41
N THR A 253 0.62 -1.46 25.29
CA THR A 253 -0.29 -2.17 26.20
C THR A 253 0.26 -2.19 27.64
N LYS A 254 1.58 -2.35 27.81
CA LYS A 254 2.23 -2.27 29.13
C LYS A 254 2.11 -0.88 29.74
N GLY A 255 2.33 0.18 28.95
CA GLY A 255 2.16 1.56 29.38
C GLY A 255 0.72 1.86 29.82
N ILE A 256 -0.27 1.40 29.05
CA ILE A 256 -1.69 1.53 29.41
C ILE A 256 -1.98 0.85 30.74
N ASN A 257 -1.48 -0.38 30.96
CA ASN A 257 -1.69 -1.11 32.20
C ASN A 257 -1.12 -0.37 33.42
N LEU A 258 0.10 0.15 33.31
CA LEU A 258 0.73 0.97 34.35
C LEU A 258 -0.06 2.26 34.64
N SER A 259 -0.54 2.95 33.61
CA SER A 259 -1.39 4.13 33.78
C SER A 259 -2.71 3.79 34.45
N SER A 260 -3.36 2.68 34.06
CA SER A 260 -4.59 2.21 34.72
C SER A 260 -4.37 1.88 36.19
N GLN A 261 -3.23 1.27 36.54
CA GLN A 261 -2.88 0.99 37.93
C GLN A 261 -2.69 2.29 38.73
N SER A 262 -1.97 3.27 38.19
CA SER A 262 -1.77 4.58 38.84
C SER A 262 -3.10 5.34 39.04
N VAL A 263 -4.03 5.25 38.08
CA VAL A 263 -5.38 5.82 38.23
C VAL A 263 -6.16 5.11 39.32
N ALA A 264 -6.07 3.78 39.42
CA ALA A 264 -6.73 3.01 40.48
C ALA A 264 -6.17 3.38 41.87
N GLU A 265 -4.85 3.50 42.00
CA GLU A 265 -4.18 3.94 43.22
C GLU A 265 -4.61 5.37 43.61
N SER A 266 -4.58 6.31 42.67
CA SER A 266 -5.01 7.70 42.90
C SER A 266 -6.50 7.79 43.29
N SER A 267 -7.35 6.95 42.68
CA SER A 267 -8.77 6.88 43.03
C SER A 267 -8.97 6.37 44.46
N GLN A 268 -8.15 5.42 44.90
CA GLN A 268 -8.18 4.91 46.27
C GLN A 268 -7.71 5.97 47.28
N GLU A 269 -6.64 6.70 46.98
CA GLU A 269 -6.18 7.83 47.82
C GLU A 269 -7.25 8.93 47.92
N LEU A 270 -7.88 9.29 46.80
CA LEU A 270 -8.97 10.27 46.77
C LEU A 270 -10.16 9.82 47.61
N SER A 271 -10.53 8.55 47.56
CA SER A 271 -11.59 7.97 48.40
C SER A 271 -11.25 8.11 49.89
N GLN A 272 -10.02 7.74 50.29
CA GLN A 272 -9.56 7.89 51.67
C GLN A 272 -9.49 9.36 52.13
N SER A 273 -9.05 10.27 51.25
CA SER A 273 -9.04 11.70 51.55
C SER A 273 -10.45 12.26 51.70
N SER A 274 -11.40 11.80 50.88
CA SER A 274 -12.80 12.21 50.96
C SER A 274 -13.44 11.77 52.28
N LEU A 275 -13.13 10.56 52.75
CA LEU A 275 -13.58 10.07 54.06
C LEU A 275 -13.03 10.92 55.22
N ARG A 276 -11.73 11.23 55.21
CA ARG A 276 -11.11 12.11 56.23
C ARG A 276 -11.69 13.52 56.22
N ASN A 277 -11.98 14.05 55.02
CA ASN A 277 -12.61 15.36 54.89
C ASN A 277 -14.03 15.36 55.44
N ALA A 278 -14.81 14.31 55.19
CA ALA A 278 -16.15 14.17 55.76
C ALA A 278 -16.14 14.15 57.30
N GLU A 279 -15.16 13.45 57.90
CA GLU A 279 -14.95 13.45 59.35
C GLU A 279 -14.57 14.85 59.88
N SER A 280 -13.66 15.53 59.20
CA SER A 280 -13.25 16.90 59.57
C SER A 280 -14.40 17.90 59.50
N VAL A 281 -15.26 17.78 58.48
CA VAL A 281 -16.47 18.60 58.34
C VAL A 281 -17.45 18.32 59.48
N ALA A 282 -17.63 17.07 59.89
CA ALA A 282 -18.47 16.72 61.04
C ALA A 282 -17.93 17.31 62.35
N MET A 283 -16.60 17.32 62.55
CA MET A 283 -15.97 17.97 63.70
C MET A 283 -16.17 19.50 63.67
N ALA A 284 -15.92 20.13 62.53
CA ALA A 284 -16.12 21.57 62.37
C ALA A 284 -17.58 21.98 62.62
N GLN A 285 -18.55 21.15 62.22
CA GLN A 285 -19.96 21.38 62.53
C GLN A 285 -20.20 21.41 64.06
N CYS A 286 -19.61 20.49 64.82
CA CYS A 286 -19.71 20.47 66.27
C CYS A 286 -19.06 21.70 66.93
N GLU A 287 -17.90 22.14 66.44
CA GLU A 287 -17.25 23.38 66.91
C GLU A 287 -18.12 24.61 66.62
N VAL A 288 -18.75 24.68 65.45
CA VAL A 288 -19.68 25.78 65.11
C VAL A 288 -20.88 25.80 66.06
N GLU A 289 -21.45 24.65 66.42
CA GLU A 289 -22.53 24.56 67.42
C GLU A 289 -22.08 25.09 68.79
N GLN A 290 -20.84 24.81 69.19
CA GLN A 290 -20.27 25.37 70.43
C GLN A 290 -20.07 26.89 70.35
N ILE A 291 -19.59 27.41 69.21
CA ILE A 291 -19.46 28.85 68.98
C ILE A 291 -20.83 29.52 69.07
N VAL A 292 -21.87 28.96 68.45
CA VAL A 292 -23.24 29.49 68.54
C VAL A 292 -23.70 29.55 70.00
N THR A 293 -23.39 28.52 70.79
CA THR A 293 -23.69 28.49 72.22
C THR A 293 -22.95 29.60 72.98
N ALA A 294 -21.65 29.77 72.70
CA ALA A 294 -20.84 30.84 73.30
C ALA A 294 -21.34 32.23 72.91
N VAL A 295 -21.75 32.45 71.65
CA VAL A 295 -22.35 33.70 71.18
C VAL A 295 -23.65 34.00 71.94
N HIS A 296 -24.50 32.99 72.17
CA HIS A 296 -25.70 33.17 73.00
C HIS A 296 -25.36 33.58 74.44
N GLN A 297 -24.35 32.97 75.07
CA GLN A 297 -23.89 33.36 76.41
C GLN A 297 -23.28 34.76 76.42
N MET A 298 -22.50 35.12 75.41
CA MET A 298 -21.94 36.47 75.25
C MET A 298 -23.04 37.52 75.09
N ALA A 299 -24.06 37.25 74.27
CA ALA A 299 -25.20 38.15 74.10
C ALA A 299 -25.94 38.38 75.43
N ALA A 300 -26.17 37.31 76.21
CA ALA A 300 -26.75 37.43 77.55
C ALA A 300 -25.86 38.26 78.50
N THR A 301 -24.55 38.05 78.47
CA THR A 301 -23.60 38.81 79.30
C THR A 301 -23.58 40.29 78.92
N VAL A 302 -23.63 40.62 77.63
CA VAL A 302 -23.72 42.01 77.15
C VAL A 302 -25.02 42.66 77.64
N GLN A 303 -26.14 41.92 77.62
CA GLN A 303 -27.41 42.39 78.16
C GLN A 303 -27.30 42.70 79.66
N ASP A 304 -26.65 41.83 80.45
CA ASP A 304 -26.41 42.03 81.88
C ASP A 304 -25.50 43.23 82.14
N VAL A 305 -24.44 43.41 81.35
CA VAL A 305 -23.54 44.57 81.44
C VAL A 305 -24.29 45.87 81.13
N ALA A 306 -25.14 45.88 80.09
CA ALA A 306 -25.96 47.04 79.76
C ALA A 306 -26.92 47.40 80.91
N ARG A 307 -27.57 46.39 81.51
CA ARG A 307 -28.47 46.57 82.67
C ARG A 307 -27.74 47.09 83.91
N ASN A 308 -26.53 46.60 84.16
CA ASN A 308 -25.69 47.09 85.25
C ASN A 308 -25.23 48.53 85.02
N ALA A 309 -24.87 48.89 83.78
CA ALA A 309 -24.51 50.26 83.42
C ALA A 309 -25.69 51.22 83.59
N GLU A 310 -26.90 50.83 83.18
CA GLU A 310 -28.13 51.60 83.39
C GLU A 310 -28.42 51.79 84.90
N SER A 311 -28.30 50.72 85.69
CA SER A 311 -28.48 50.78 87.15
C SER A 311 -27.45 51.69 87.81
N ALA A 312 -26.18 51.63 87.39
CA ALA A 312 -25.12 52.49 87.89
C ALA A 312 -25.34 53.96 87.52
N ALA A 313 -25.79 54.24 86.29
CA ALA A 313 -26.15 55.59 85.85
C ALA A 313 -27.32 56.16 86.66
N SER A 314 -28.36 55.34 86.93
CA SER A 314 -29.48 55.70 87.80
C SER A 314 -29.00 56.05 89.22
N ALA A 315 -28.17 55.19 89.83
CA ALA A 315 -27.65 55.42 91.18
C ALA A 315 -26.74 56.67 91.25
N ALA A 316 -25.96 56.94 90.20
CA ALA A 316 -25.15 58.16 90.11
C ALA A 316 -26.02 59.42 90.02
N SER A 317 -27.13 59.37 89.27
CA SER A 317 -28.11 60.46 89.17
C SER A 317 -28.81 60.74 90.50
N ASP A 318 -29.16 59.69 91.25
CA ASP A 318 -29.74 59.82 92.59
C ASP A 318 -28.74 60.43 93.58
N ALA A 319 -27.47 60.02 93.52
CA ALA A 319 -26.41 60.57 94.35
C ALA A 319 -26.14 62.06 94.05
N ASP A 320 -26.15 62.45 92.77
CA ASP A 320 -26.03 63.86 92.34
C ASP A 320 -27.18 64.71 92.88
N SER A 321 -28.42 64.20 92.78
CA SER A 321 -29.61 64.85 93.33
C SER A 321 -29.52 65.03 94.86
N ALA A 322 -29.05 64.02 95.58
CA ALA A 322 -28.84 64.08 97.03
C ALA A 322 -27.71 65.07 97.42
N ALA A 323 -26.65 65.15 96.62
CA ALA A 323 -25.57 66.12 96.82
C ALA A 323 -26.06 67.57 96.62
N LEU A 324 -26.86 67.83 95.57
CA LEU A 324 -27.49 69.14 95.35
C LEU A 324 -28.43 69.53 96.50
N TYR A 325 -29.24 68.58 96.98
CA TYR A 325 -30.09 68.80 98.16
C TYR A 325 -29.27 69.14 99.42
N SER A 326 -28.17 68.41 99.65
CA SER A 326 -27.27 68.65 100.78
C SER A 326 -26.57 70.00 100.68
N GLN A 327 -26.14 70.41 99.47
CA GLN A 327 -25.57 71.73 99.22
C GLN A 327 -26.56 72.85 99.58
N GLN A 328 -27.84 72.70 99.20
CA GLN A 328 -28.88 73.66 99.55
C GLN A 328 -29.05 73.75 101.08
N LYS A 329 -29.08 72.63 101.79
CA LYS A 329 -29.18 72.62 103.26
C LYS A 329 -27.98 73.24 103.95
N ALA A 330 -26.76 73.02 103.43
CA ALA A 330 -25.57 73.70 103.93
C ALA A 330 -25.66 75.23 103.75
N LYS A 331 -26.19 75.69 102.60
CA LYS A 331 -26.43 77.12 102.34
C LYS A 331 -27.45 77.71 103.31
N ASP A 332 -28.56 77.02 103.56
CA ASP A 332 -29.56 77.43 104.55
C ASP A 332 -28.93 77.54 105.96
N ALA A 333 -28.07 76.58 106.34
CA ALA A 333 -27.36 76.60 107.62
C ALA A 333 -26.39 77.78 107.74
N VAL A 334 -25.65 78.12 106.67
CA VAL A 334 -24.77 79.30 106.65
C VAL A 334 -25.58 80.59 106.84
N ASN A 335 -26.75 80.71 106.20
CA ASN A 335 -27.63 81.86 106.39
C ASN A 335 -28.13 81.98 107.84
N MET A 336 -28.58 80.86 108.45
CA MET A 336 -29.00 80.84 109.85
C MET A 336 -27.85 81.21 110.82
N ILE A 337 -26.62 80.78 110.54
CA ILE A 337 -25.44 81.19 111.31
C ILE A 337 -25.19 82.69 111.17
N GLY A 338 -25.40 83.26 109.98
CA GLY A 338 -25.36 84.70 109.74
C GLY A 338 -26.37 85.48 110.57
N GLU A 339 -27.64 85.07 110.57
CA GLU A 339 -28.70 85.65 111.39
C GLU A 339 -28.40 85.53 112.90
N LEU A 340 -27.85 84.39 113.33
CA LEU A 340 -27.44 84.18 114.72
C LEU A 340 -26.32 85.14 115.12
N ALA A 341 -25.32 85.35 114.27
CA ALA A 341 -24.23 86.29 114.54
C ALA A 341 -24.74 87.73 114.68
N GLU A 342 -25.70 88.15 113.85
CA GLU A 342 -26.34 89.46 113.96
C GLU A 342 -27.13 89.61 115.28
N THR A 343 -27.84 88.56 115.69
CA THR A 343 -28.57 88.53 116.97
C THR A 343 -27.63 88.63 118.18
N ILE A 344 -26.47 87.96 118.12
CA ILE A 344 -25.42 88.06 119.15
C ILE A 344 -24.86 89.48 119.22
N GLU A 345 -24.61 90.12 118.08
CA GLU A 345 -24.12 91.51 118.03
C GLU A 345 -25.14 92.49 118.66
N GLN A 346 -26.44 92.34 118.33
CA GLN A 346 -27.50 93.12 118.97
C GLN A 346 -27.56 92.90 120.49
N SER A 347 -27.36 91.67 120.96
CA SER A 347 -27.30 91.35 122.39
C SER A 347 -26.10 92.01 123.09
N ASN A 348 -24.94 92.08 122.43
CA ASN A 348 -23.77 92.80 122.95
C ASN A 348 -24.02 94.31 123.07
N ILE A 349 -24.68 94.92 122.07
CA ILE A 349 -25.07 96.33 122.11
C ILE A 349 -26.02 96.58 123.30
N ALA A 350 -27.00 95.71 123.52
CA ALA A 350 -27.93 95.80 124.64
C ALA A 350 -27.21 95.70 126.01
N MET A 351 -26.27 94.76 126.15
CA MET A 351 -25.44 94.62 127.35
C MET A 351 -24.57 95.85 127.62
N SER A 352 -24.00 96.46 126.58
CA SER A 352 -23.21 97.69 126.71
C SER A 352 -24.06 98.87 127.19
N ARG A 353 -25.30 99.00 126.69
CA ARG A 353 -26.27 99.98 127.20
C ARG A 353 -26.60 99.77 128.67
N LEU A 354 -26.87 98.52 129.07
CA LEU A 354 -27.18 98.17 130.46
C LEU A 354 -26.02 98.54 131.40
N LYS A 355 -24.77 98.28 130.98
CA LYS A 355 -23.58 98.68 131.74
C LYS A 355 -23.52 100.19 131.99
N ASN A 356 -23.87 101.00 130.99
CA ASN A 356 -23.86 102.46 131.10
C ASN A 356 -24.96 102.98 132.05
N GLU A 357 -26.19 102.46 131.93
CA GLU A 357 -27.30 102.74 132.84
C GLU A 357 -26.95 102.38 134.29
N THR A 358 -26.32 101.23 134.51
CA THR A 358 -25.88 100.79 135.86
C THR A 358 -24.81 101.73 136.44
N GLY A 359 -23.93 102.28 135.60
CA GLY A 359 -22.97 103.31 135.99
C GLY A 359 -23.62 104.61 136.44
N ASN A 360 -24.66 105.07 135.75
CA ASN A 360 -25.44 106.25 136.15
C ASN A 360 -26.14 106.05 137.51
N ILE A 361 -26.66 104.84 137.79
CA ILE A 361 -27.25 104.50 139.10
C ILE A 361 -26.21 104.62 140.22
N GLY A 362 -24.96 104.22 139.98
CA GLY A 362 -23.86 104.39 140.93
C GLY A 362 -23.62 105.87 141.29
N GLY A 363 -23.66 106.76 140.29
CA GLY A 363 -23.55 108.21 140.52
C GLY A 363 -24.73 108.80 141.33
N VAL A 364 -25.95 108.31 141.10
CA VAL A 364 -27.13 108.72 141.89
C VAL A 364 -27.01 108.26 143.35
N LEU A 365 -26.50 107.04 143.60
CA LEU A 365 -26.29 106.54 144.97
C LEU A 365 -25.24 107.36 145.75
N GLU A 366 -24.20 107.84 145.07
CA GLU A 366 -23.17 108.69 145.70
C GLU A 366 -23.71 110.07 146.08
N LEU A 367 -24.60 110.63 145.24
CA LEU A 367 -25.35 111.85 145.56
C LEU A 367 -26.31 111.64 146.75
N ILE A 368 -27.03 110.51 146.80
CA ILE A 368 -27.92 110.17 147.91
C ILE A 368 -27.13 110.06 149.22
N LYS A 369 -25.93 109.46 149.19
CA LYS A 369 -25.03 109.38 150.34
C LYS A 369 -24.56 110.76 150.79
N SER A 370 -24.20 111.64 149.85
CA SER A 370 -23.82 113.03 150.15
C SER A 370 -24.97 113.85 150.77
N VAL A 371 -26.22 113.63 150.33
CA VAL A 371 -27.40 114.30 150.89
C VAL A 371 -27.75 113.75 152.28
N ALA A 372 -27.61 112.44 152.48
CA ALA A 372 -27.82 111.81 153.78
C ALA A 372 -26.84 112.33 154.84
N ASP A 373 -25.55 112.49 154.48
CA ASP A 373 -24.53 113.06 155.38
C ASP A 373 -24.79 114.53 155.70
N GLN A 374 -25.26 115.34 154.74
CA GLN A 374 -25.68 116.74 154.99
C GLN A 374 -26.92 116.84 155.89
N THR A 375 -27.89 115.93 155.73
CA THR A 375 -29.14 115.95 156.51
C THR A 375 -28.89 115.55 157.96
N ASN A 376 -27.98 114.59 158.20
CA ASN A 376 -27.57 114.19 159.54
C ASN A 376 -26.83 115.32 160.29
N LEU A 377 -26.06 116.15 159.58
CA LEU A 377 -25.32 117.27 160.14
C LEU A 377 -26.20 118.50 160.47
N LEU A 378 -27.36 118.65 159.82
CA LEU A 378 -28.32 119.73 160.08
C LEU A 378 -29.29 119.44 161.23
N ALA A 379 -29.48 118.18 161.60
CA ALA A 379 -30.39 117.79 162.68
C ALA A 379 -29.74 117.84 164.08
N LEU A 380 -28.41 117.97 164.15
CA LEU A 380 -27.63 117.98 165.39
C LEU A 380 -27.26 119.39 165.88
N ASN A 381 -27.43 120.41 165.03
CA ASN A 381 -27.28 121.85 165.35
C ASN A 381 -28.65 122.52 165.35
#